data_AF-A0A2M8HL53-F1
#
_entry.id   AF-A0A2M8HL53-F1
#
_cell.length_a   1.000
_cell.length_b   1.000
_cell.length_c   1.000
_cell.angle_alpha   90.00
_cell.angle_beta   90.00
_cell.angle_gamma   90.00
#
_symmetry.space_group_name_H-M   'P 1'
#
loop_
_entity.id
_entity.type
_entity.pdbx_description
1 polymer ?
#
loop_
_entity_poly.entity_id
_entity_poly.type
_entity_poly.pdbx_seq_one_letter_code
_entity_poly.pdbx_strand_id
1 'polypeptide(L)'
;MNQKFLIVAVLSIVVGFANCGGGSVYTGEQCETTLNGLFEKIVAAASDEDKAKFAPMKATLMGKLKKDCMEGKFDLECLDKANNIASIQTCLK
;
A
#
# COMPACT_ATOMS: atom_id res chain seq x y z
N MET A 1 27.38 32.96 -8.83
CA MET A 1 27.53 32.61 -7.40
C MET A 1 26.21 32.07 -6.89
N ASN A 2 26.23 30.78 -6.53
CA ASN A 2 25.53 30.12 -5.41
C ASN A 2 23.99 30.14 -5.40
N GLN A 3 23.34 29.04 -5.82
CA GLN A 3 23.01 27.86 -4.99
C GLN A 3 22.02 28.17 -3.86
N LYS A 4 20.81 27.61 -3.97
CA LYS A 4 19.90 27.14 -2.89
C LYS A 4 18.79 26.31 -3.56
N PHE A 5 18.99 24.99 -3.67
CA PHE A 5 18.21 23.96 -2.97
C PHE A 5 16.69 24.11 -3.19
N LEU A 6 16.08 23.42 -4.17
CA LEU A 6 15.69 22.00 -4.09
C LEU A 6 15.19 21.60 -2.69
N ILE A 7 13.92 21.93 -2.41
CA ILE A 7 13.09 21.34 -1.36
C ILE A 7 11.73 21.13 -2.03
N VAL A 8 11.51 20.01 -2.74
CA VAL A 8 10.84 18.81 -2.19
C VAL A 8 9.76 19.19 -1.17
N ALA A 9 8.70 19.82 -1.65
CA ALA A 9 7.41 19.92 -0.97
C ALA A 9 6.47 18.87 -1.57
N VAL A 10 6.84 17.59 -1.44
CA VAL A 10 5.94 16.44 -1.68
C VAL A 10 5.65 15.83 -0.31
N LEU A 11 4.91 16.57 0.52
CA LEU A 11 4.49 16.11 1.85
C LEU A 11 3.32 16.98 2.32
N SER A 12 2.23 16.94 1.57
CA SER A 12 0.96 17.55 1.95
C SER A 12 -0.20 16.62 1.59
N ILE A 13 -0.17 15.41 2.16
CA ILE A 13 -1.37 14.59 2.34
C ILE A 13 -1.31 14.04 3.77
N VAL A 14 -1.37 14.96 4.74
CA VAL A 14 -1.90 14.64 6.07
C VAL A 14 -3.27 15.29 6.09
N VAL A 15 -4.22 14.67 5.39
CA VAL A 15 -5.64 14.98 5.57
C VAL A 15 -6.02 14.39 6.91
N GLY A 16 -6.37 15.28 7.85
CA GLY A 16 -6.75 14.92 9.20
C GLY A 16 -7.90 13.92 9.21
N PHE A 17 -7.69 12.80 9.88
CA PHE A 17 -8.78 11.97 10.39
C PHE A 17 -9.18 12.49 11.76
N ALA A 18 -9.84 13.66 11.76
CA ALA A 18 -10.79 13.98 12.81
C ALA A 18 -12.02 13.10 12.59
N ASN A 19 -12.15 12.12 13.46
CA ASN A 19 -13.34 11.31 13.75
C ASN A 19 -14.64 11.90 13.18
N CYS A 20 -15.14 11.34 12.07
CA CYS A 20 -16.50 11.56 11.60
C CYS A 20 -17.05 10.28 10.95
N GLY A 21 -17.66 9.44 11.79
CA GLY A 21 -18.73 8.51 11.41
C GLY A 21 -18.39 7.35 10.46
N GLY A 22 -17.97 6.21 11.02
CA GLY A 22 -18.27 4.86 10.49
C GLY A 22 -17.97 4.55 9.01
N GLY A 23 -17.15 5.37 8.35
CA GLY A 23 -16.73 5.24 6.96
C GLY A 23 -15.30 4.75 6.89
N SER A 24 -14.98 4.04 5.80
CA SER A 24 -13.69 3.40 5.52
C SER A 24 -12.49 4.18 6.06
N VAL A 25 -11.63 3.51 6.84
CA VAL A 25 -10.47 4.10 7.52
C VAL A 25 -9.48 4.69 6.50
N TYR A 26 -9.43 4.11 5.31
CA TYR A 26 -8.64 4.57 4.19
C TYR A 26 -9.49 4.57 2.92
N THR A 27 -9.19 5.47 1.99
CA THR A 27 -9.90 5.52 0.71
C THR A 27 -9.49 4.33 -0.17
N GLY A 28 -10.40 3.90 -1.06
CA GLY A 28 -10.11 2.83 -2.01
C GLY A 28 -8.89 3.11 -2.89
N GLU A 29 -8.66 4.38 -3.24
CA GLU A 29 -7.45 4.82 -3.96
C GLU A 29 -6.19 4.68 -3.12
N GLN A 30 -6.18 5.11 -1.85
CA GLN A 30 -5.02 4.98 -0.97
C GLN A 30 -4.61 3.51 -0.80
N CYS A 31 -5.59 2.64 -0.58
CA CYS A 31 -5.35 1.20 -0.46
C CYS A 31 -4.86 0.60 -1.79
N GLU A 32 -5.46 0.98 -2.91
CA GLU A 32 -5.07 0.45 -4.22
C GLU A 32 -3.66 0.89 -4.63
N THR A 33 -3.30 2.15 -4.45
CA THR A 33 -1.94 2.66 -4.72
C THR A 33 -0.90 1.94 -3.88
N THR A 34 -1.15 1.81 -2.57
CA THR A 34 -0.21 1.14 -1.64
C THR A 34 -0.06 -0.34 -1.98
N LEU A 35 -1.18 -1.04 -2.22
CA LEU A 35 -1.15 -2.45 -2.59
C LEU A 35 -0.52 -2.68 -3.96
N ASN A 36 -0.77 -1.82 -4.95
CA ASN A 36 -0.12 -1.92 -6.25
C ASN A 36 1.40 -1.77 -6.12
N GLY A 37 1.87 -0.73 -5.41
CA GLY A 37 3.29 -0.52 -5.18
C GLY A 37 3.95 -1.69 -4.45
N LEU A 38 3.26 -2.27 -3.47
CA LEU A 38 3.69 -3.50 -2.81
C LEU A 38 3.79 -4.68 -3.81
N PHE A 39 2.74 -4.93 -4.58
CA PHE A 39 2.74 -6.02 -5.56
C PHE A 39 3.84 -5.85 -6.61
N GLU A 40 4.11 -4.63 -7.06
CA GLU A 40 5.21 -4.34 -7.99
C GLU A 40 6.58 -4.67 -7.36
N LYS A 41 6.82 -4.27 -6.11
CA LYS A 41 8.05 -4.64 -5.37
C LYS A 41 8.21 -6.15 -5.26
N ILE A 42 7.12 -6.85 -4.96
CA ILE A 42 7.11 -8.32 -4.82
C ILE A 42 7.39 -9.00 -6.15
N VAL A 43 6.70 -8.58 -7.22
CA VAL A 43 6.91 -9.13 -8.57
C VAL A 43 8.31 -8.81 -9.07
N ALA A 44 8.87 -7.64 -8.75
CA ALA A 44 10.24 -7.27 -9.10
C ALA A 44 11.29 -8.14 -8.38
N ALA A 45 11.02 -8.55 -7.14
CA ALA A 45 11.91 -9.41 -6.35
C ALA A 45 11.67 -10.92 -6.57
N ALA A 46 10.56 -11.31 -7.19
CA ALA A 46 10.18 -12.69 -7.42
C ALA A 46 10.91 -13.32 -8.61
N SER A 47 11.15 -14.63 -8.55
CA SER A 47 11.64 -15.42 -9.69
C SER A 47 10.57 -15.52 -10.79
N ASP A 48 10.95 -15.76 -12.05
CA ASP A 48 9.99 -15.81 -13.16
C ASP A 48 8.92 -16.91 -13.00
N GLU A 49 9.26 -18.02 -12.32
CA GLU A 49 8.31 -19.05 -11.92
C GLU A 49 7.25 -18.54 -10.92
N ASP A 50 7.68 -17.71 -9.96
CA ASP A 50 6.79 -17.13 -8.95
C ASP A 50 5.94 -16.01 -9.55
N LYS A 51 6.48 -15.21 -10.48
CA LYS A 51 5.70 -14.20 -11.22
C LYS A 51 4.53 -14.83 -11.97
N ALA A 52 4.75 -16.00 -12.60
CA ALA A 52 3.71 -16.74 -13.32
C ALA A 52 2.61 -17.27 -12.37
N LYS A 53 2.97 -17.66 -11.14
CA LYS A 53 2.02 -18.09 -10.10
C LYS A 53 1.33 -16.90 -9.41
N PHE A 54 2.00 -15.76 -9.33
CA PHE A 54 1.49 -14.53 -8.73
C PHE A 54 0.44 -13.84 -9.61
N ALA A 55 0.61 -13.82 -10.93
CA ALA A 55 -0.31 -13.14 -11.85
C ALA A 55 -1.79 -13.54 -11.63
N PRO A 56 -2.17 -14.82 -11.57
CA PRO A 56 -3.56 -15.21 -11.30
C PRO A 56 -3.99 -14.95 -9.85
N MET A 57 -3.06 -15.03 -8.89
CA MET A 57 -3.37 -14.79 -7.47
C MET A 57 -3.48 -13.29 -7.12
N LYS A 58 -2.82 -12.41 -7.89
CA LYS A 58 -2.78 -10.97 -7.66
C LYS A 58 -4.17 -10.35 -7.66
N ALA A 59 -5.03 -10.72 -8.61
CA ALA A 59 -6.38 -10.18 -8.70
C ALA A 59 -7.22 -10.52 -7.45
N THR A 60 -7.18 -11.78 -7.01
CA THR A 60 -7.88 -12.24 -5.80
C THR A 60 -7.31 -11.62 -4.53
N LEU A 61 -5.98 -11.58 -4.39
CA LEU A 61 -5.36 -10.94 -3.23
C LEU A 61 -5.62 -9.43 -3.20
N MET A 62 -5.51 -8.71 -4.32
CA MET A 62 -5.81 -7.28 -4.36
C MET A 62 -7.25 -6.99 -3.94
N GLY A 63 -8.23 -7.77 -4.42
CA GLY A 63 -9.62 -7.58 -4.03
C GLY A 63 -9.83 -7.73 -2.52
N LYS A 64 -9.26 -8.79 -1.93
CA LYS A 64 -9.35 -9.05 -0.49
C LYS A 64 -8.58 -8.00 0.32
N LEU A 65 -7.34 -7.72 -0.05
CA LEU A 65 -6.47 -6.76 0.66
C LEU A 65 -7.00 -5.33 0.57
N LYS A 66 -7.55 -4.92 -0.59
CA LYS A 66 -8.18 -3.61 -0.76
C LYS A 66 -9.39 -3.47 0.16
N LYS A 67 -10.24 -4.51 0.24
CA LYS A 67 -11.38 -4.54 1.16
C LYS A 67 -10.92 -4.45 2.62
N ASP A 68 -10.01 -5.32 3.04
CA ASP A 68 -9.48 -5.34 4.40
C ASP A 68 -8.75 -4.02 4.76
N CYS A 69 -8.08 -3.37 3.80
CA CYS A 69 -7.45 -2.06 3.98
C CYS A 69 -8.49 -0.95 4.15
N MET A 70 -9.54 -0.90 3.32
CA MET A 70 -10.62 0.08 3.48
C MET A 70 -11.39 -0.12 4.79
N GLU A 71 -11.50 -1.36 5.27
CA GLU A 71 -12.05 -1.70 6.58
C GLU A 71 -11.12 -1.30 7.75
N GLY A 72 -9.90 -0.83 7.48
CA GLY A 72 -8.93 -0.41 8.48
C GLY A 72 -8.24 -1.57 9.21
N LYS A 73 -8.34 -2.79 8.69
CA LYS A 73 -7.67 -3.97 9.27
C LYS A 73 -6.17 -3.95 9.06
N PHE A 74 -5.67 -3.14 8.13
CA PHE A 74 -4.24 -3.00 7.87
C PHE A 74 -3.74 -1.61 8.29
N ASP A 75 -2.49 -1.55 8.70
CA ASP A 75 -1.76 -0.30 8.80
C ASP A 75 -1.17 0.10 7.44
N LEU A 76 -1.58 1.27 6.91
CA LEU A 76 -1.11 1.76 5.61
C LEU A 76 0.39 2.05 5.59
N GLU A 77 0.95 2.59 6.68
CA GLU A 77 2.39 2.88 6.75
C GLU A 77 3.22 1.60 6.79
N CYS A 78 2.70 0.56 7.45
CA CYS A 78 3.31 -0.77 7.40
C CYS A 78 3.21 -1.39 6.01
N LEU A 79 2.03 -1.32 5.37
CA LEU A 79 1.80 -1.84 4.02
C LEU A 79 2.70 -1.19 2.97
N ASP A 80 2.93 0.12 3.05
CA ASP A 80 3.81 0.86 2.13
C ASP A 80 5.28 0.41 2.24
N LYS A 81 5.70 0.10 3.48
CA LYS A 81 7.05 -0.39 3.80
C LYS A 81 7.21 -1.90 3.65
N ALA A 82 6.12 -2.63 3.44
CA ALA A 82 6.17 -4.06 3.22
C ALA A 82 6.85 -4.36 1.88
N ASN A 83 7.61 -5.46 1.86
CA ASN A 83 8.44 -5.84 0.71
C ASN A 83 8.11 -7.26 0.21
N ASN A 84 7.34 -8.03 0.98
CA ASN A 84 6.88 -9.37 0.60
C ASN A 84 5.43 -9.62 1.07
N ILE A 85 4.78 -10.68 0.56
CA ILE A 85 3.41 -11.06 0.96
C ILE A 85 3.31 -11.40 2.45
N ALA A 86 4.28 -12.09 3.03
CA ALA A 86 4.27 -12.42 4.46
C ALA A 86 4.29 -11.16 5.35
N SER A 87 4.97 -10.09 4.92
CA SER A 87 4.96 -8.79 5.60
C SER A 87 3.58 -8.15 5.62
N ILE A 88 2.71 -8.47 4.66
CA ILE A 88 1.32 -7.97 4.66
C ILE A 88 0.59 -8.47 5.90
N GLN A 89 0.74 -9.75 6.24
CA GLN A 89 0.08 -10.34 7.41
C GLN A 89 0.56 -9.70 8.72
N THR A 90 1.82 -9.25 8.77
CA THR A 90 2.35 -8.52 9.93
C THR A 90 1.85 -7.08 10.04
N CYS A 91 1.25 -6.55 8.97
CA CYS A 91 0.65 -5.22 8.95
C CYS A 91 -0.83 -5.23 9.33
N LEU A 92 -1.41 -6.39 9.68
CA LEU A 92 -2.74 -6.47 10.27
C LEU A 92 -2.73 -5.80 11.65
N LYS A 93 -3.76 -5.00 11.92
CA LYS A 93 -4.05 -4.40 13.22
C LYS A 93 -4.84 -5.35 14.11
#